data_AF-A0A1R3U346-F1
#
_entry.id   AF-A0A1R3U346-F1
#
_cell.length_a   1.000
_cell.length_b   1.000
_cell.length_c   1.000
_cell.angle_alpha   90.00
_cell.angle_beta   90.00
_cell.angle_gamma   90.00
#
_symmetry.space_group_name_H-M   'P 1'
#
loop_
_entity.id
_entity.type
_entity.pdbx_description
1 polymer ?
#
loop_
_entity_poly.entity_id
_entity_poly.type
_entity_poly.pdbx_seq_one_letter_code
_entity_poly.pdbx_strand_id
1 'polypeptide(L)'
;MKVHMQIANGYKPRIAKIMHDDPTINQLEATTRFIVSVYGAWIDQQFAPITPEYSFEAITKFDFVVSFTHDDDAAVFLQKVGGRVLEENDGA
;
A
#
# COMPACT_ATOMS: atom_id res chain seq x y z
N MET A 1 -2.18 4.88 -12.91
CA MET A 1 -0.89 4.15 -12.79
C MET A 1 -0.89 3.17 -11.61
N LYS A 2 -0.15 2.05 -11.70
CA LYS A 2 0.03 1.07 -10.60
C LYS A 2 1.46 1.08 -10.03
N VAL A 3 1.59 1.09 -8.71
CA VAL A 3 2.86 1.06 -7.99
C VAL A 3 2.95 -0.20 -7.13
N HIS A 4 3.94 -1.05 -7.42
CA HIS A 4 4.27 -2.21 -6.60
C HIS A 4 5.19 -1.85 -5.45
N MET A 5 4.83 -2.30 -4.26
CA MET A 5 5.48 -1.97 -3.00
C MET A 5 5.91 -3.24 -2.28
N GLN A 6 7.16 -3.25 -1.80
CA GLN A 6 7.64 -4.29 -0.91
C GLN A 6 7.52 -3.84 0.55
N ILE A 7 6.93 -4.70 1.38
CA ILE A 7 6.85 -4.52 2.82
C ILE A 7 8.22 -4.81 3.41
N ALA A 8 8.91 -3.76 3.83
CA ALA A 8 10.22 -3.89 4.45
C ALA A 8 10.16 -4.80 5.70
N ASN A 9 11.21 -5.60 5.91
CA ASN A 9 11.31 -6.51 7.06
C ASN A 9 11.09 -5.82 8.42
N GLY A 10 11.43 -4.52 8.53
CA GLY A 10 11.20 -3.72 9.73
C GLY A 10 9.72 -3.52 10.10
N TYR A 11 8.78 -3.80 9.19
CA TYR A 11 7.34 -3.71 9.46
C TYR A 11 6.71 -5.03 9.93
N LYS A 12 7.43 -6.15 9.84
CA LYS A 12 6.95 -7.46 10.32
C LYS A 12 6.51 -7.44 11.79
N PRO A 13 7.21 -6.77 12.73
CA PRO A 13 6.75 -6.65 14.11
C PRO A 13 5.41 -5.92 14.25
N ARG A 14 5.09 -4.98 13.36
CA ARG A 14 3.80 -4.25 13.39
C ARG A 14 2.66 -5.15 12.94
N ILE A 15 2.86 -5.95 11.89
CA ILE A 15 1.87 -6.94 11.43
C ILE A 15 1.64 -7.99 12.53
N ALA A 16 2.71 -8.49 13.15
CA ALA A 16 2.62 -9.41 14.29
C ALA A 16 1.87 -8.79 15.48
N LYS A 17 2.10 -7.50 15.77
CA LYS A 17 1.37 -6.78 16.82
C LYS A 17 -0.13 -6.71 16.50
N ILE A 18 -0.51 -6.41 15.26
CA ILE A 18 -1.93 -6.38 14.86
C ILE A 18 -2.60 -7.74 15.07
N MET A 19 -1.92 -8.84 14.72
CA MET A 19 -2.42 -10.20 14.98
C MET A 19 -2.46 -10.55 16.47
N HIS A 20 -1.59 -9.94 17.29
CA HIS A 20 -1.60 -10.13 18.73
C HIS A 20 -2.76 -9.38 19.38
N ASP A 21 -3.01 -8.14 18.94
CA ASP A 21 -4.09 -7.28 19.44
C ASP A 21 -5.46 -7.80 18.97
N ASP A 22 -5.53 -8.44 17.80
CA ASP A 22 -6.72 -9.12 17.27
C ASP A 22 -6.36 -10.53 16.77
N PRO A 23 -6.47 -11.56 17.63
CA PRO A 23 -6.10 -12.93 17.26
C PRO A 23 -7.12 -13.60 16.34
N THR A 24 -8.25 -12.94 16.02
CA THR A 24 -9.29 -13.51 15.14
C THR A 24 -8.97 -13.34 13.66
N ILE A 25 -8.04 -12.44 13.32
CA ILE A 25 -7.63 -12.18 11.95
C ILE A 25 -6.38 -12.95 11.55
N ASN A 26 -6.34 -13.33 10.28
CA ASN A 26 -5.18 -14.01 9.71
C ASN A 26 -4.07 -13.00 9.32
N GLN A 27 -2.91 -13.51 8.92
CA GLN A 27 -1.78 -12.68 8.54
C GLN A 27 -2.07 -11.75 7.35
N LEU A 28 -2.90 -12.18 6.40
CA LEU A 28 -3.27 -11.36 5.24
C LEU A 28 -4.12 -10.17 5.68
N GLU A 29 -5.16 -10.40 6.47
CA GLU A 29 -6.01 -9.36 7.09
C GLU A 29 -5.17 -8.36 7.91
N ALA A 30 -4.26 -8.87 8.75
CA ALA A 30 -3.37 -8.01 9.53
C ALA A 30 -2.44 -7.17 8.65
N THR A 31 -1.98 -7.74 7.54
CA THR A 31 -1.15 -7.03 6.56
C THR A 31 -1.95 -5.95 5.84
N THR A 32 -3.18 -6.26 5.42
CA THR A 32 -4.12 -5.28 4.83
C THR A 32 -4.38 -4.12 5.79
N ARG A 33 -4.71 -4.40 7.06
CA ARG A 33 -4.92 -3.36 8.08
C ARG A 33 -3.68 -2.50 8.29
N PHE A 34 -2.49 -3.11 8.32
CA PHE A 34 -1.23 -2.38 8.38
C PHE A 34 -1.05 -1.46 7.18
N ILE A 35 -1.28 -1.96 5.95
CA ILE A 35 -1.11 -1.19 4.72
C ILE A 35 -2.04 0.02 4.70
N VAL A 36 -3.33 -0.20 4.97
CA VAL A 36 -4.33 0.87 5.02
C VAL A 36 -3.98 1.90 6.11
N SER A 37 -3.58 1.43 7.29
CA SER A 37 -3.25 2.31 8.41
C SER A 37 -1.99 3.15 8.17
N VAL A 38 -1.01 2.66 7.44
CA VAL A 38 0.28 3.35 7.26
C VAL A 38 0.32 4.09 5.92
N TYR A 39 0.06 3.39 4.82
CA TYR A 39 0.14 3.97 3.48
C TYR A 39 -1.15 4.69 3.11
N GLY A 40 -2.32 4.15 3.44
CA GLY A 40 -3.60 4.82 3.19
C GLY A 40 -3.68 6.16 3.94
N ALA A 41 -3.40 6.14 5.25
CA ALA A 41 -3.36 7.36 6.05
C ALA A 41 -2.33 8.39 5.56
N TRP A 42 -1.19 7.93 5.01
CA TRP A 42 -0.19 8.82 4.43
C TRP A 42 -0.69 9.45 3.12
N ILE A 43 -1.32 8.66 2.25
CA ILE A 43 -1.92 9.13 0.99
C ILE A 43 -2.98 10.18 1.33
N ASP A 44 -3.94 9.86 2.20
CA ASP A 44 -5.03 10.78 2.57
C ASP A 44 -4.50 12.11 3.12
N GLN A 45 -3.40 12.10 3.89
CA GLN A 45 -2.78 13.30 4.43
C GLN A 45 -2.03 14.14 3.39
N GLN A 46 -1.35 13.50 2.44
CA GLN A 46 -0.54 14.23 1.45
C GLN A 46 -1.38 14.89 0.36
N PHE A 47 -2.50 14.28 -0.01
CA PHE A 47 -3.32 14.76 -1.13
C PHE A 47 -4.52 15.61 -0.67
N ALA A 48 -4.78 15.69 0.64
CA ALA A 48 -5.80 16.58 1.20
C ALA A 48 -5.64 18.05 0.73
N PRO A 49 -6.75 18.76 0.42
CA PRO A 49 -8.15 18.38 0.63
C PRO A 49 -8.76 17.49 -0.47
N ILE A 50 -8.00 17.14 -1.51
CA ILE A 50 -8.46 16.25 -2.56
C ILE A 50 -8.31 14.83 -2.01
N THR A 51 -9.41 14.08 -1.94
CA THR A 51 -9.29 12.65 -1.60
C THR A 51 -8.84 11.93 -2.87
N PRO A 52 -7.60 11.46 -2.95
CA PRO A 52 -7.13 10.77 -4.14
C PRO A 52 -7.90 9.46 -4.26
N GLU A 53 -8.28 9.11 -5.49
CA GLU A 53 -8.88 7.80 -5.75
C GLU A 53 -7.75 6.77 -5.88
N TYR A 54 -7.62 5.90 -4.88
CA TYR A 54 -6.66 4.80 -4.88
C TYR A 54 -7.26 3.51 -4.36
N SER A 55 -6.68 2.38 -4.79
CA SER A 55 -7.02 1.06 -4.28
C SER A 55 -5.77 0.24 -4.00
N PHE A 56 -5.80 -0.54 -2.92
CA PHE A 56 -4.78 -1.54 -2.63
C PHE A 56 -5.20 -2.87 -3.24
N GLU A 57 -4.33 -3.43 -4.09
CA GLU A 57 -4.53 -4.67 -4.82
C GLU A 57 -3.35 -5.62 -4.59
N ALA A 58 -3.52 -6.90 -4.97
CA ALA A 58 -2.46 -7.91 -4.93
C ALA A 58 -1.68 -7.95 -3.59
N ILE A 59 -2.39 -7.77 -2.47
CA ILE A 59 -1.78 -7.74 -1.14
C ILE A 59 -1.30 -9.15 -0.77
N THR A 60 -0.03 -9.25 -0.40
CA THR A 60 0.59 -10.45 0.17
C THR A 60 1.23 -10.10 1.51
N LYS A 61 1.80 -11.10 2.17
CA LYS A 61 2.59 -10.89 3.40
C LYS A 61 3.91 -10.13 3.18
N PHE A 62 4.33 -9.90 1.93
CA PHE A 62 5.62 -9.31 1.61
C PHE A 62 5.51 -8.10 0.69
N ASP A 63 4.41 -7.93 0.00
CA ASP A 63 4.23 -6.91 -1.02
C ASP A 63 2.75 -6.55 -1.19
N PHE A 64 2.52 -5.44 -1.88
CA PHE A 64 1.20 -4.99 -2.28
C PHE A 64 1.32 -4.10 -3.51
N VAL A 65 0.21 -3.90 -4.22
CA VAL A 65 0.11 -2.94 -5.31
C VAL A 65 -0.84 -1.82 -4.89
N VAL A 66 -0.48 -0.59 -5.19
CA VAL A 66 -1.37 0.57 -5.09
C VAL A 66 -1.74 1.01 -6.50
N SER A 67 -3.01 1.02 -6.82
CA SER A 67 -3.52 1.59 -8.06
C SER A 67 -4.00 3.01 -7.78
N PHE A 68 -3.45 3.98 -8.48
CA PHE A 68 -3.87 5.39 -8.42
C PHE A 68 -4.62 5.75 -9.70
N THR A 69 -5.72 6.47 -9.56
CA THR A 69 -6.49 7.02 -10.69
C THR A 69 -5.71 8.11 -11.43
N HIS A 70 -4.97 8.95 -10.70
CA HIS A 70 -4.14 10.01 -11.28
C HIS A 70 -2.66 9.65 -11.24
N ASP A 71 -1.98 9.82 -12.37
CA ASP A 71 -0.56 9.48 -12.50
C ASP A 71 0.36 10.42 -11.69
N ASP A 72 -0.05 11.68 -11.50
CA ASP A 72 0.66 12.63 -10.63
C ASP A 72 0.70 12.16 -9.17
N ASP A 73 -0.40 11.58 -8.67
CA ASP A 73 -0.47 11.05 -7.31
C ASP A 73 0.44 9.84 -7.14
N ALA A 74 0.46 8.95 -8.14
CA ALA A 74 1.37 7.81 -8.18
C ALA A 74 2.84 8.27 -8.20
N ALA A 75 3.18 9.31 -8.96
CA ALA A 75 4.53 9.85 -9.03
C ALA A 75 4.97 10.45 -7.68
N VAL A 76 4.09 11.20 -7.00
CA VAL A 76 4.36 11.74 -5.66
C VAL A 76 4.55 10.61 -4.65
N PHE A 77 3.68 9.60 -4.67
CA PHE A 77 3.81 8.42 -3.81
C PHE A 77 5.14 7.70 -4.05
N LEU A 78 5.50 7.45 -5.31
CA LEU A 78 6.75 6.80 -5.68
C LEU A 78 7.98 7.59 -5.20
N GLN A 79 7.97 8.93 -5.32
CA GLN A 79 9.08 9.76 -4.88
C GLN A 79 9.25 9.79 -3.36
N LYS A 80 8.15 9.77 -2.60
CA LYS A 80 8.18 9.96 -1.14
C LYS A 80 8.27 8.64 -0.37
N VAL A 81 7.56 7.62 -0.84
CA VAL A 81 7.44 6.32 -0.18
C VAL A 81 8.37 5.30 -0.83
N GLY A 82 8.63 5.45 -2.14
CA GLY A 82 9.36 4.47 -2.94
C GLY A 82 8.43 3.51 -3.67
N GLY A 83 9.00 2.42 -4.18
CA GLY A 83 8.27 1.39 -4.92
C GLY A 83 8.81 1.21 -6.32
N ARG A 84 8.08 0.42 -7.12
CA ARG A 84 8.35 0.21 -8.53
C ARG A 84 7.05 0.37 -9.30
N VAL A 85 7.05 1.24 -10.31
CA VAL A 85 5.92 1.33 -11.25
C VAL A 85 5.76 -0.01 -11.95
N LEU A 86 4.55 -0.55 -11.91
CA LEU A 86 4.16 -1.62 -12.80
C LEU A 86 3.77 -0.96 -14.11
N GLU A 87 4.65 -1.04 -15.10
CA GLU A 87 4.24 -0.76 -16.48
C GLU A 87 3.11 -1.74 -16.77
N GLU A 88 1.92 -1.22 -17.13
CA GLU A 88 0.93 -2.00 -17.84
C GLU A 88 1.63 -2.44 -19.13
N ASN A 89 2.26 -3.61 -19.11
CA ASN A 89 2.57 -4.30 -20.35
C ASN A 89 1.22 -4.64 -20.95
N ASP A 90 0.73 -3.72 -21.78
CA ASP A 90 -0.25 -3.98 -22.82
C ASP A 90 0.36 -5.11 -23.64
N GLY A 91 -0.06 -6.33 -23.31
CA GLY A 91 0.40 -7.54 -23.96
C GLY A 91 -0.01 -7.49 -25.42
N ALA A 92 1.01 -7.54 -26.26
CA ALA A 92 1.03 -7.83 -27.70
C ALA A 92 -0.11 -8.70 -28.25
#